data_AF-A0A2M8LGH0-F1
#
_entry.id   AF-A0A2M8LGH0-F1
#
_cell.length_a   1.000
_cell.length_b   1.000
_cell.length_c   1.000
_cell.angle_alpha   90.00
_cell.angle_beta   90.00
_cell.angle_gamma   90.00
#
_symmetry.space_group_name_H-M   'P 1'
#
loop_
_entity.id
_entity.type
_entity.pdbx_description
1 polymer ?
#
loop_
_entity_poly.entity_id
_entity_poly.type
_entity_poly.pdbx_seq_one_letter_code
_entity_poly.pdbx_strand_id
1 'polypeptide(L)'
;MKRFLFIIALAFFPYPAHATADLAIGQTDIFFSHDPLVAGDQVRIYATVNNVGDEDVSGYVSFYQGATLLDDPVVISLLKDGNPEEVYVDFIVPSSKFNILAMIRGTDPTDVNMANDSAVTQILYPIIDDDRDGVANDEDNCISVSNASQLDTDGDGQGDACDPDDDNDGISDEVEAELHTSPTTVDSDGDGVDDSDDAYPNDPQRTEIEVTTEDSPEQAKAEVPSTDAFKRIVEEVAKSIKESSSEPERVEANVPEEKEALVLEEIHISPNAIFRYGQDDWNTFTFDVLSVLDTSMVYVWDFGDGVTSSKSSVQHTYNSSGAYTVTLTMTDGAGIVSNETTTVFVPFFHLENTIILVSLALLVVLLLVGIGFFVALGKKKRQ
;
A
#
# COMPACT_ATOMS: atom_id res chain seq x y z
N MET A 1 -65.43 27.37 -50.70
CA MET A 1 -64.99 28.17 -49.54
C MET A 1 -63.76 27.52 -48.95
N LYS A 2 -62.62 28.23 -48.95
CA LYS A 2 -61.37 27.81 -48.32
C LYS A 2 -61.56 27.70 -46.81
N ARG A 3 -61.14 26.60 -46.19
CA ARG A 3 -60.82 26.56 -44.75
C ARG A 3 -59.49 25.86 -44.59
N PHE A 4 -58.45 26.67 -44.39
CA PHE A 4 -57.14 26.27 -43.89
C PHE A 4 -57.33 25.79 -42.46
N LEU A 5 -56.91 24.55 -42.16
CA LEU A 5 -56.69 24.10 -40.79
C LEU A 5 -55.17 24.06 -40.60
N PHE A 6 -54.65 25.00 -39.80
CA PHE A 6 -53.25 25.02 -39.39
C PHE A 6 -52.99 23.84 -38.46
N ILE A 7 -52.18 22.88 -38.90
CA ILE A 7 -51.58 21.87 -38.02
C ILE A 7 -50.32 22.53 -37.46
N ILE A 8 -50.37 22.93 -36.19
CA ILE A 8 -49.16 23.28 -35.43
C ILE A 8 -48.50 21.96 -35.08
N ALA A 9 -47.51 21.56 -35.87
CA ALA A 9 -46.58 20.50 -35.50
C ALA A 9 -45.62 21.08 -34.45
N LEU A 10 -45.88 20.80 -33.17
CA LEU A 10 -44.92 21.05 -32.10
C LEU A 10 -43.81 20.01 -32.25
N ALA A 11 -42.72 20.38 -32.91
CA ALA A 11 -41.51 19.57 -32.93
C ALA A 11 -40.87 19.63 -31.54
N PHE A 12 -41.19 18.67 -30.68
CA PHE A 12 -40.37 18.34 -29.52
C PHE A 12 -39.08 17.72 -30.05
N PHE A 13 -38.03 18.54 -30.17
CA PHE A 13 -36.67 18.04 -30.18
C PHE A 13 -36.29 17.84 -28.70
N PRO A 14 -36.11 16.60 -28.20
CA PRO A 14 -35.40 16.42 -26.95
C PRO A 14 -33.96 16.86 -27.20
N TYR A 15 -33.59 18.05 -26.73
CA TYR A 15 -32.18 18.31 -26.47
C TYR A 15 -31.72 17.28 -25.43
N PRO A 16 -30.57 16.61 -25.60
CA PRO A 16 -30.00 15.85 -24.50
C PRO A 16 -29.86 16.81 -23.32
N ALA A 17 -30.42 16.43 -22.18
CA ALA A 17 -30.26 17.20 -20.95
C ALA A 17 -28.76 17.17 -20.61
N HIS A 18 -28.05 18.27 -20.90
CA HIS A 18 -26.72 18.47 -20.36
C HIS A 18 -26.86 18.60 -18.85
N ALA A 19 -25.96 17.94 -18.13
CA ALA A 19 -25.84 18.06 -16.69
C ALA A 19 -25.59 19.55 -16.35
N THR A 20 -26.43 20.16 -15.51
CA THR A 20 -26.36 21.61 -15.25
C THR A 20 -25.16 21.97 -14.37
N ALA A 21 -24.87 21.14 -13.37
CA ALA A 21 -23.72 21.23 -12.49
C ALA A 21 -23.01 19.89 -12.53
N ASP A 22 -21.80 19.86 -13.09
CA ASP A 22 -21.09 18.62 -13.40
C ASP A 22 -19.58 18.88 -13.31
N LEU A 23 -18.98 18.43 -12.23
CA LEU A 23 -17.54 18.37 -12.07
C LEU A 23 -17.05 17.00 -12.57
N ALA A 24 -15.89 17.01 -13.20
CA ALA A 24 -15.30 15.82 -13.77
C ALA A 24 -13.85 15.69 -13.37
N ILE A 25 -13.47 14.48 -13.01
CA ILE A 25 -12.09 14.06 -12.86
C ILE A 25 -11.86 12.75 -13.61
N GLY A 26 -10.80 12.71 -14.40
CA GLY A 26 -10.33 11.53 -15.11
C GLY A 26 -9.05 10.96 -14.49
N GLN A 27 -8.73 9.72 -14.84
CA GLN A 27 -7.52 9.06 -14.35
C GLN A 27 -6.24 9.83 -14.71
N THR A 28 -6.17 10.40 -15.92
CA THR A 28 -5.01 11.19 -16.38
C THR A 28 -4.91 12.56 -15.71
N ASP A 29 -5.95 12.98 -15.00
CA ASP A 29 -5.94 14.24 -14.26
C ASP A 29 -5.25 14.09 -12.90
N ILE A 30 -4.94 12.85 -12.49
CA ILE A 30 -4.17 12.55 -11.28
C ILE A 30 -2.72 12.29 -11.67
N PHE A 31 -1.78 13.05 -11.10
CA PHE A 31 -0.35 12.92 -11.39
C PHE A 31 0.50 13.30 -10.18
N PHE A 32 1.80 13.00 -10.25
CA PHE A 32 2.73 13.17 -9.14
C PHE A 32 3.73 14.29 -9.45
N SER A 33 4.32 14.88 -8.41
CA SER A 33 5.35 15.93 -8.55
C SER A 33 6.60 15.49 -9.31
N HIS A 34 6.91 14.19 -9.33
CA HIS A 34 7.99 13.61 -10.12
C HIS A 34 7.72 12.14 -10.46
N ASP A 35 8.52 11.64 -11.40
CA ASP A 35 8.57 10.28 -11.92
C ASP A 35 10.05 9.99 -12.25
N PRO A 36 10.64 8.83 -11.88
CA PRO A 36 10.03 7.70 -11.18
C PRO A 36 9.63 8.01 -9.73
N LEU A 37 8.82 7.12 -9.14
CA LEU A 37 8.44 7.14 -7.73
C LEU A 37 9.33 6.17 -6.95
N VAL A 38 10.14 6.68 -6.03
CA VAL A 38 11.01 5.88 -5.15
C VAL A 38 10.35 5.73 -3.79
N ALA A 39 10.37 4.53 -3.21
CA ALA A 39 9.76 4.26 -1.92
C ALA A 39 10.37 5.13 -0.81
N GLY A 40 9.49 5.70 0.02
CA GLY A 40 9.89 6.60 1.10
C GLY A 40 10.16 8.04 0.67
N ASP A 41 10.06 8.38 -0.62
CA ASP A 41 10.11 9.78 -1.06
C ASP A 41 8.83 10.52 -0.68
N GLN A 42 8.99 11.79 -0.31
CA GLN A 42 7.88 12.71 -0.13
C GLN A 42 7.57 13.39 -1.46
N VAL A 43 6.38 13.12 -1.98
CA VAL A 43 5.88 13.63 -3.25
C VAL A 43 4.58 14.40 -3.03
N ARG A 44 4.14 15.13 -4.06
CA ARG A 44 2.76 15.64 -4.12
C ARG A 44 1.96 14.85 -5.10
N ILE A 45 0.73 14.55 -4.72
CA ILE A 45 -0.29 14.04 -5.64
C ILE A 45 -1.16 15.22 -6.04
N TYR A 46 -1.26 15.46 -7.34
CA TYR A 46 -2.10 16.49 -7.94
C TYR A 46 -3.36 15.85 -8.52
N ALA A 47 -4.46 16.61 -8.50
CA ALA A 47 -5.66 16.32 -9.27
C ALA A 47 -6.12 17.58 -10.00
N THR A 48 -6.37 17.46 -11.30
CA THR A 48 -7.01 18.50 -12.11
C THR A 48 -8.51 18.23 -12.20
N VAL A 49 -9.34 19.12 -11.65
CA VAL A 49 -10.80 19.03 -11.75
C VAL A 49 -11.30 19.95 -12.85
N ASN A 50 -12.26 19.46 -13.63
CA ASN A 50 -12.91 20.20 -14.70
C ASN A 50 -14.36 20.46 -14.34
N ASN A 51 -14.91 21.62 -14.71
CA ASN A 51 -16.36 21.82 -14.73
C ASN A 51 -16.86 21.60 -16.16
N VAL A 52 -17.55 20.48 -16.38
CA VAL A 52 -18.14 20.10 -17.68
C VAL A 52 -19.63 20.44 -17.77
N GLY A 53 -20.18 21.02 -16.70
CA GLY A 53 -21.54 21.49 -16.60
C GLY A 53 -21.75 22.89 -17.18
N ASP A 54 -22.96 23.40 -16.97
CA ASP A 54 -23.46 24.64 -17.55
C ASP A 54 -23.55 25.80 -16.53
N GLU A 55 -23.14 25.61 -15.28
CA GLU A 55 -23.20 26.59 -14.20
C GLU A 55 -21.92 26.55 -13.34
N ASP A 56 -21.69 27.58 -12.54
CA ASP A 56 -20.56 27.60 -11.58
C ASP A 56 -20.81 26.56 -10.48
N VAL A 57 -19.78 25.81 -10.08
CA VAL A 57 -19.89 24.75 -9.07
C VAL A 57 -18.72 24.82 -8.10
N SER A 58 -19.03 24.75 -6.81
CA SER A 58 -18.04 24.53 -5.75
C SER A 58 -18.16 23.12 -5.18
N GLY A 59 -17.07 22.60 -4.61
CA GLY A 59 -17.05 21.26 -4.02
C GLY A 59 -15.75 20.99 -3.26
N TYR A 60 -15.48 19.71 -3.01
CA TYR A 60 -14.24 19.26 -2.36
C TYR A 60 -13.65 18.07 -3.11
N VAL A 61 -12.33 17.99 -3.17
CA VAL A 61 -11.60 16.81 -3.65
C VAL A 61 -10.95 16.12 -2.46
N SER A 62 -11.12 14.81 -2.35
CA SER A 62 -10.49 13.98 -1.35
C SER A 62 -9.60 12.94 -2.02
N PHE A 63 -8.40 12.73 -1.47
CA PHE A 63 -7.46 11.73 -1.95
C PHE A 63 -7.40 10.55 -0.99
N TYR A 64 -7.43 9.34 -1.54
CA TYR A 64 -7.37 8.10 -0.77
C TYR A 64 -6.27 7.21 -1.30
N GLN A 65 -5.56 6.57 -0.37
CA GLN A 65 -4.81 5.35 -0.64
C GLN A 65 -5.57 4.21 0.05
N GLY A 66 -6.21 3.38 -0.75
CA GLY A 66 -7.08 2.37 -0.19
C GLY A 66 -8.35 2.93 0.43
N ALA A 67 -8.65 2.50 1.65
CA ALA A 67 -9.70 3.06 2.50
C ALA A 67 -9.22 4.28 3.31
N THR A 68 -7.91 4.60 3.28
CA THR A 68 -7.33 5.66 4.10
C THR A 68 -7.41 6.99 3.36
N LEU A 69 -8.10 7.96 3.97
CA LEU A 69 -8.04 9.36 3.54
C LEU A 69 -6.63 9.90 3.81
N LEU A 70 -5.98 10.46 2.78
CA LEU A 70 -4.59 10.91 2.88
C LEU A 70 -4.45 12.24 3.63
N ASP A 71 -5.36 13.18 3.38
CA ASP A 71 -5.37 14.50 4.00
C ASP A 71 -6.81 15.06 4.02
N ASP A 72 -7.01 16.21 4.68
CA ASP A 72 -8.28 16.92 4.71
C ASP A 72 -8.79 17.23 3.29
N PRO A 73 -10.11 17.12 3.01
CA PRO A 73 -10.67 17.43 1.70
C PRO A 73 -10.36 18.86 1.24
N VAL A 74 -9.85 19.01 0.03
CA VAL A 74 -9.44 20.30 -0.55
C VAL A 74 -10.63 20.95 -1.25
N VAL A 75 -10.97 22.17 -0.87
CA VAL A 75 -12.08 22.93 -1.46
C VAL A 75 -11.72 23.40 -2.86
N ILE A 76 -12.67 23.31 -3.79
CA ILE A 76 -12.59 23.80 -5.16
C ILE A 76 -13.79 24.67 -5.52
N SER A 77 -13.62 25.58 -6.47
CA SER A 77 -14.68 26.46 -6.99
C SER A 77 -14.45 26.82 -8.45
N LEU A 78 -15.13 26.10 -9.35
CA LEU A 78 -14.93 26.20 -10.77
C LEU A 78 -16.08 26.97 -11.44
N LEU A 79 -15.72 27.99 -12.22
CA LEU A 79 -16.67 28.73 -13.02
C LEU A 79 -17.13 27.89 -14.23
N LYS A 80 -18.35 28.14 -14.70
CA LYS A 80 -18.82 27.67 -16.00
C LYS A 80 -17.86 28.14 -17.09
N ASP A 81 -17.45 27.24 -17.99
CA ASP A 81 -16.48 27.50 -19.05
C ASP A 81 -15.12 28.04 -18.52
N GLY A 82 -14.86 27.83 -17.22
CA GLY A 82 -13.63 28.22 -16.55
C GLY A 82 -12.45 27.33 -16.88
N ASN A 83 -11.26 27.74 -16.45
CA ASN A 83 -10.12 26.84 -16.48
C ASN A 83 -10.28 25.73 -15.43
N PRO A 84 -9.71 24.55 -15.68
CA PRO A 84 -9.62 23.51 -14.66
C PRO A 84 -8.88 24.00 -13.41
N GLU A 85 -9.24 23.47 -12.25
CA GLU A 85 -8.60 23.77 -10.98
C GLU A 85 -7.71 22.60 -10.56
N GLU A 86 -6.47 22.90 -10.17
CA GLU A 86 -5.51 21.92 -9.71
C GLU A 86 -5.40 21.99 -8.18
N VAL A 87 -5.55 20.84 -7.54
CA VAL A 87 -5.38 20.67 -6.08
C VAL A 87 -4.33 19.61 -5.81
N TYR A 88 -3.72 19.64 -4.61
CA TYR A 88 -2.73 18.65 -4.23
C TYR A 88 -2.77 18.29 -2.75
N VAL A 89 -2.19 17.14 -2.45
CA VAL A 89 -1.84 16.68 -1.10
C VAL A 89 -0.40 16.19 -1.07
N ASP A 90 0.26 16.30 0.08
CA ASP A 90 1.56 15.68 0.29
C ASP A 90 1.38 14.17 0.55
N PHE A 91 2.31 13.34 0.07
CA PHE A 91 2.23 11.89 0.13
C PHE A 91 3.62 11.28 0.30
N ILE A 92 3.73 10.19 1.06
CA ILE A 92 4.95 9.40 1.17
C ILE A 92 4.75 8.13 0.34
N VAL A 93 5.62 7.91 -0.64
CA VAL A 93 5.53 6.74 -1.52
C VAL A 93 5.72 5.46 -0.69
N PRO A 94 4.76 4.50 -0.70
CA PRO A 94 4.90 3.25 0.02
C PRO A 94 5.93 2.33 -0.66
N SER A 95 6.37 1.28 0.04
CA SER A 95 7.23 0.23 -0.53
C SER A 95 6.46 -0.86 -1.27
N SER A 96 5.13 -0.90 -1.15
CA SER A 96 4.28 -1.81 -1.91
C SER A 96 3.65 -1.12 -3.10
N LYS A 97 3.28 -1.89 -4.14
CA LYS A 97 2.41 -1.38 -5.20
C LYS A 97 1.16 -0.71 -4.64
N PHE A 98 0.72 0.37 -5.27
CA PHE A 98 -0.42 1.16 -4.80
C PHE A 98 -1.12 1.85 -5.96
N ASN A 99 -2.27 2.45 -5.70
CA ASN A 99 -2.87 3.45 -6.57
C ASN A 99 -3.43 4.57 -5.69
N ILE A 100 -3.88 5.65 -6.33
CA ILE A 100 -4.52 6.77 -5.66
C ILE A 100 -5.92 6.94 -6.24
N LEU A 101 -6.92 7.06 -5.35
CA LEU A 101 -8.27 7.49 -5.70
C LEU A 101 -8.41 8.98 -5.38
N ALA A 102 -8.79 9.79 -6.36
CA ALA A 102 -9.30 11.13 -6.13
C ALA A 102 -10.81 11.14 -6.32
N MET A 103 -11.53 11.75 -5.38
CA MET A 103 -12.99 11.76 -5.37
C MET A 103 -13.52 13.17 -5.07
N ILE A 104 -14.43 13.63 -5.91
CA ILE A 104 -15.18 14.87 -5.76
C ILE A 104 -16.38 14.59 -4.83
N ARG A 105 -16.61 15.47 -3.85
CA ARG A 105 -17.70 15.38 -2.88
C ARG A 105 -18.27 16.74 -2.51
N GLY A 106 -19.51 16.73 -2.03
CA GLY A 106 -20.13 17.84 -1.32
C GLY A 106 -20.16 19.12 -2.14
N THR A 107 -20.95 19.14 -3.22
CA THR A 107 -20.98 20.25 -4.16
C THR A 107 -22.14 21.22 -3.94
N ASP A 108 -21.96 22.47 -4.37
CA ASP A 108 -22.99 23.52 -4.43
C ASP A 108 -22.90 24.26 -5.77
N PRO A 109 -23.91 24.16 -6.65
CA PRO A 109 -25.08 23.27 -6.56
C PRO A 109 -24.69 21.77 -6.63
N THR A 110 -25.62 20.90 -6.25
CA THR A 110 -25.40 19.44 -6.26
C THR A 110 -25.03 18.93 -7.65
N ASP A 111 -23.96 18.14 -7.71
CA ASP A 111 -23.49 17.49 -8.92
C ASP A 111 -24.56 16.52 -9.42
N VAL A 112 -24.91 16.62 -10.70
CA VAL A 112 -25.98 15.80 -11.28
C VAL A 112 -25.46 14.54 -11.98
N ASN A 113 -24.13 14.37 -12.07
CA ASN A 113 -23.47 13.27 -12.75
C ASN A 113 -22.37 12.63 -11.88
N MET A 114 -22.79 11.75 -10.96
CA MET A 114 -21.87 11.08 -10.05
C MET A 114 -20.92 10.04 -10.71
N ALA A 115 -21.02 9.82 -12.03
CA ALA A 115 -20.24 8.79 -12.72
C ALA A 115 -18.79 9.22 -13.01
N ASN A 116 -18.51 10.52 -13.02
CA ASN A 116 -17.21 11.16 -13.28
C ASN A 116 -16.70 11.96 -12.07
N ASP A 117 -17.31 11.75 -10.89
CA ASP A 117 -16.88 12.34 -9.62
C ASP A 117 -15.71 11.60 -8.97
N SER A 118 -15.17 10.56 -9.61
CA SER A 118 -14.08 9.78 -9.06
C SER A 118 -13.17 9.23 -10.13
N ALA A 119 -11.88 9.26 -9.88
CA ALA A 119 -10.87 8.68 -10.74
C ALA A 119 -9.79 7.97 -9.90
N VAL A 120 -9.25 6.89 -10.44
CA VAL A 120 -8.21 6.08 -9.82
C VAL A 120 -7.01 6.00 -10.74
N THR A 121 -5.80 6.15 -10.20
CA THR A 121 -4.58 5.92 -10.99
C THR A 121 -4.46 4.45 -11.40
N GLN A 122 -3.57 4.18 -12.35
CA GLN A 122 -3.13 2.80 -12.56
C GLN A 122 -2.43 2.26 -11.29
N ILE A 123 -2.21 0.94 -11.24
CA ILE A 123 -1.32 0.37 -10.23
C ILE A 123 0.09 0.91 -10.51
N LEU A 124 0.65 1.59 -9.53
CA LEU A 124 1.98 2.16 -9.51
C LEU A 124 2.92 1.19 -8.80
N TYR A 125 4.13 1.07 -9.35
CA TYR A 125 5.20 0.20 -8.84
C TYR A 125 6.33 1.11 -8.37
N PRO A 126 6.46 1.35 -7.06
CA PRO A 126 7.55 2.17 -6.55
C PRO A 126 8.88 1.45 -6.72
N ILE A 127 9.93 2.21 -7.07
CA ILE A 127 11.32 1.73 -7.05
C ILE A 127 11.75 1.58 -5.59
N ILE A 128 12.39 0.47 -5.27
CA ILE A 128 13.01 0.27 -3.95
C ILE A 128 14.49 0.58 -4.09
N ASP A 129 14.96 1.52 -3.28
CA ASP A 129 16.33 2.02 -3.22
C ASP A 129 16.60 2.31 -1.74
N ASP A 130 17.18 1.32 -1.05
CA ASP A 130 17.29 1.31 0.41
C ASP A 130 18.38 2.26 0.92
N ASP A 131 19.45 2.45 0.15
CA ASP A 131 20.59 3.31 0.53
C ASP A 131 20.60 4.69 -0.13
N ARG A 132 19.69 4.91 -1.09
CA ARG A 132 19.41 6.18 -1.77
C ARG A 132 20.55 6.69 -2.62
N ASP A 133 21.28 5.79 -3.24
CA ASP A 133 22.37 6.13 -4.16
C ASP A 133 21.90 6.36 -5.61
N GLY A 134 20.65 6.01 -5.91
CA GLY A 134 20.02 6.13 -7.23
C GLY A 134 20.04 4.86 -8.09
N VAL A 135 20.52 3.74 -7.55
CA VAL A 135 20.42 2.40 -8.13
C VAL A 135 19.31 1.65 -7.38
N ALA A 136 18.47 0.93 -8.12
CA ALA A 136 17.40 0.15 -7.50
C ALA A 136 17.97 -1.12 -6.85
N ASN A 137 17.41 -1.57 -5.73
CA ASN A 137 17.87 -2.75 -4.99
C ASN A 137 18.03 -4.03 -5.83
N ASP A 138 17.29 -4.18 -6.93
CA ASP A 138 17.38 -5.34 -7.83
C ASP A 138 18.49 -5.23 -8.88
N GLU A 139 19.07 -4.04 -9.03
CA GLU A 139 20.21 -3.71 -9.89
C GLU A 139 21.45 -3.31 -9.06
N ASP A 140 21.35 -3.28 -7.74
CA ASP A 140 22.36 -2.77 -6.80
C ASP A 140 23.22 -3.91 -6.19
N ASN A 141 24.52 -3.90 -6.50
CA ASN A 141 25.52 -4.83 -5.97
C ASN A 141 25.94 -4.53 -4.51
N CYS A 142 25.44 -3.43 -3.91
CA CYS A 142 25.60 -3.07 -2.51
C CYS A 142 24.34 -2.44 -1.90
N ILE A 143 23.19 -3.14 -1.96
CA ILE A 143 21.83 -2.78 -1.45
C ILE A 143 21.72 -1.84 -0.21
N SER A 144 22.70 -1.85 0.70
CA SER A 144 22.66 -1.06 1.95
C SER A 144 23.80 -0.05 2.10
N VAL A 145 24.68 0.07 1.10
CA VAL A 145 25.88 0.91 1.13
C VAL A 145 26.01 1.65 -0.19
N SER A 146 25.69 2.95 -0.13
CA SER A 146 25.64 3.83 -1.30
C SER A 146 26.90 3.75 -2.16
N ASN A 147 26.74 3.29 -3.39
CA ASN A 147 27.82 3.07 -4.36
C ASN A 147 27.34 3.23 -5.81
N ALA A 148 26.75 4.37 -6.16
CA ALA A 148 26.11 4.62 -7.46
C ALA A 148 26.94 4.32 -8.73
N SER A 149 28.26 4.12 -8.61
CA SER A 149 29.12 3.63 -9.70
C SER A 149 29.01 2.14 -9.99
N GLN A 150 28.51 1.34 -9.03
CA GLN A 150 28.38 -0.11 -9.09
C GLN A 150 29.70 -0.77 -9.53
N LEU A 151 30.80 -0.29 -8.94
CA LEU A 151 32.12 -0.87 -9.19
C LEU A 151 32.18 -2.24 -8.51
N ASP A 152 32.76 -3.20 -9.21
CA ASP A 152 32.88 -4.61 -8.85
C ASP A 152 34.17 -5.07 -9.55
N THR A 153 35.27 -5.01 -8.81
CA THR A 153 36.63 -5.15 -9.34
C THR A 153 36.96 -6.61 -9.68
N ASP A 154 36.53 -7.56 -8.87
CA ASP A 154 36.77 -8.99 -9.07
C ASP A 154 35.68 -9.69 -9.92
N GLY A 155 34.52 -9.06 -10.08
CA GLY A 155 33.40 -9.55 -10.87
C GLY A 155 32.59 -10.65 -10.17
N ASP A 156 32.63 -10.77 -8.86
CA ASP A 156 31.88 -11.79 -8.11
C ASP A 156 30.40 -11.41 -7.87
N GLY A 157 30.07 -10.14 -8.12
CA GLY A 157 28.73 -9.56 -8.00
C GLY A 157 28.47 -8.81 -6.69
N GLN A 158 29.42 -8.76 -5.76
CA GLN A 158 29.47 -7.81 -4.67
C GLN A 158 30.24 -6.56 -5.13
N GLY A 159 29.76 -5.37 -4.77
CA GLY A 159 30.44 -4.14 -5.17
C GLY A 159 31.56 -3.75 -4.22
N ASP A 160 32.58 -3.06 -4.72
CA ASP A 160 33.76 -2.63 -3.93
C ASP A 160 33.40 -1.82 -2.66
N ALA A 161 32.21 -1.23 -2.60
CA ALA A 161 31.78 -0.47 -1.42
C ALA A 161 31.35 -1.37 -0.24
N CYS A 162 31.03 -2.64 -0.50
CA CYS A 162 30.53 -3.59 0.48
C CYS A 162 31.21 -4.97 0.38
N ASP A 163 32.12 -5.16 -0.56
CA ASP A 163 33.06 -6.26 -0.60
C ASP A 163 34.13 -6.06 0.49
N PRO A 164 34.47 -7.08 1.29
CA PRO A 164 35.62 -7.02 2.17
C PRO A 164 36.97 -7.32 1.50
N ASP A 165 36.99 -7.77 0.24
CA ASP A 165 38.17 -8.22 -0.54
C ASP A 165 37.95 -7.89 -2.03
N ASP A 166 38.16 -6.62 -2.39
CA ASP A 166 37.81 -6.01 -3.69
C ASP A 166 38.43 -6.71 -4.93
N ASP A 167 39.55 -7.41 -4.78
CA ASP A 167 40.24 -8.10 -5.88
C ASP A 167 40.34 -9.63 -5.72
N ASN A 168 39.86 -10.15 -4.58
CA ASN A 168 39.74 -11.57 -4.25
C ASN A 168 41.08 -12.32 -4.29
N ASP A 169 42.17 -11.63 -3.93
CA ASP A 169 43.50 -12.23 -3.79
C ASP A 169 43.66 -13.03 -2.48
N GLY A 170 42.71 -12.88 -1.55
CA GLY A 170 42.66 -13.53 -0.25
C GLY A 170 43.14 -12.67 0.92
N ILE A 171 43.47 -11.40 0.70
CA ILE A 171 43.72 -10.38 1.70
C ILE A 171 42.57 -9.36 1.68
N SER A 172 41.84 -9.25 2.79
CA SER A 172 40.80 -8.23 2.91
C SER A 172 41.36 -6.80 2.85
N ASP A 173 40.57 -5.84 2.37
CA ASP A 173 40.93 -4.40 2.28
C ASP A 173 41.48 -3.83 3.61
N GLU A 174 40.94 -4.29 4.74
CA GLU A 174 41.40 -3.87 6.07
C GLU A 174 42.87 -4.25 6.30
N VAL A 175 43.25 -5.47 5.89
CA VAL A 175 44.62 -5.99 6.02
C VAL A 175 45.53 -5.35 4.97
N GLU A 176 45.06 -5.13 3.76
CA GLU A 176 45.83 -4.45 2.72
C GLU A 176 46.16 -3.00 3.09
N ALA A 177 45.22 -2.29 3.71
CA ALA A 177 45.48 -0.96 4.24
C ALA A 177 46.64 -0.96 5.27
N GLU A 178 46.78 -2.05 6.06
CA GLU A 178 47.90 -2.25 6.98
C GLU A 178 49.20 -2.65 6.28
N LEU A 179 49.12 -3.46 5.22
CA LEU A 179 50.26 -3.89 4.40
C LEU A 179 50.72 -2.81 3.41
N HIS A 180 49.90 -1.78 3.19
CA HIS A 180 50.05 -0.75 2.15
C HIS A 180 50.01 -1.30 0.73
N THR A 181 49.31 -2.42 0.52
CA THR A 181 48.96 -2.98 -0.80
C THR A 181 47.68 -2.32 -1.33
N SER A 182 47.26 -2.69 -2.52
CA SER A 182 46.17 -2.07 -3.27
C SER A 182 44.97 -3.00 -3.36
N PRO A 183 43.82 -2.64 -2.76
CA PRO A 183 42.63 -3.49 -2.72
C PRO A 183 42.01 -3.87 -4.04
N THR A 184 42.35 -3.13 -5.08
CA THR A 184 41.77 -3.33 -6.40
C THR A 184 42.69 -4.10 -7.35
N THR A 185 43.81 -4.64 -6.85
CA THR A 185 44.84 -5.27 -7.66
C THR A 185 45.55 -6.41 -6.92
N VAL A 186 45.30 -7.63 -7.40
CA VAL A 186 45.90 -8.88 -6.91
C VAL A 186 47.43 -8.87 -6.75
N ASP A 187 48.14 -8.06 -7.53
CA ASP A 187 49.60 -7.90 -7.49
C ASP A 187 49.93 -6.40 -7.48
N SER A 188 50.19 -5.86 -6.27
CA SER A 188 50.33 -4.42 -6.03
C SER A 188 51.58 -3.82 -6.66
N ASP A 189 52.68 -4.56 -6.72
CA ASP A 189 53.96 -4.06 -7.22
C ASP A 189 54.31 -4.53 -8.64
N GLY A 190 53.55 -5.47 -9.17
CA GLY A 190 53.61 -5.95 -10.54
C GLY A 190 54.77 -6.89 -10.81
N ASP A 191 55.29 -7.59 -9.80
CA ASP A 191 56.41 -8.52 -9.95
C ASP A 191 56.00 -9.95 -10.35
N GLY A 192 54.70 -10.23 -10.33
CA GLY A 192 54.08 -11.46 -10.78
C GLY A 192 53.79 -12.48 -9.68
N VAL A 193 53.84 -12.08 -8.41
CA VAL A 193 53.35 -12.85 -7.26
C VAL A 193 52.21 -12.07 -6.61
N ASP A 194 51.10 -12.74 -6.34
CA ASP A 194 49.94 -12.13 -5.68
C ASP A 194 50.31 -11.66 -4.26
N ASP A 195 49.70 -10.59 -3.77
CA ASP A 195 50.09 -9.99 -2.48
C ASP A 195 49.92 -10.98 -1.31
N SER A 196 48.93 -11.88 -1.41
CA SER A 196 48.69 -12.98 -0.46
C SER A 196 49.81 -14.03 -0.40
N ASP A 197 50.59 -14.17 -1.46
CA ASP A 197 51.70 -15.12 -1.59
C ASP A 197 53.09 -14.44 -1.57
N ASP A 198 53.16 -13.11 -1.59
CA ASP A 198 54.41 -12.34 -1.58
C ASP A 198 54.88 -11.96 -0.15
N ALA A 199 56.16 -12.22 0.13
CA ALA A 199 56.80 -11.76 1.36
C ALA A 199 57.11 -10.25 1.39
N TYR A 200 57.18 -9.58 0.23
CA TYR A 200 57.36 -8.14 0.10
C TYR A 200 56.42 -7.55 -0.97
N PRO A 201 55.10 -7.52 -0.74
CA PRO A 201 54.05 -7.14 -1.71
C PRO A 201 54.05 -5.67 -2.15
N ASN A 202 55.16 -4.96 -1.95
CA ASN A 202 55.39 -3.56 -2.26
C ASN A 202 56.82 -3.31 -2.78
N ASP A 203 57.62 -4.37 -3.00
CA ASP A 203 59.01 -4.31 -3.48
C ASP A 203 59.19 -5.23 -4.68
N PRO A 204 59.11 -4.70 -5.92
CA PRO A 204 59.04 -5.51 -7.15
C PRO A 204 60.38 -6.16 -7.53
N GLN A 205 61.34 -6.17 -6.60
CA GLN A 205 62.62 -6.85 -6.73
C GLN A 205 62.74 -8.05 -5.80
N ARG A 206 61.76 -8.33 -4.92
CA ARG A 206 61.90 -9.31 -3.84
C ARG A 206 60.59 -10.04 -3.56
N THR A 207 60.51 -11.31 -3.96
CA THR A 207 59.33 -12.15 -3.68
C THR A 207 59.47 -13.08 -2.46
N GLU A 208 60.71 -13.44 -2.08
CA GLU A 208 60.98 -14.44 -1.04
C GLU A 208 61.89 -13.89 0.06
N ILE A 209 61.69 -14.36 1.30
CA ILE A 209 62.64 -14.10 2.38
C ILE A 209 63.93 -14.87 2.10
N GLU A 210 65.00 -14.17 1.70
CA GLU A 210 66.35 -14.72 1.64
C GLU A 210 66.79 -15.19 3.04
N VAL A 211 66.54 -16.45 3.35
CA VAL A 211 67.09 -17.10 4.54
C VAL A 211 68.56 -17.36 4.28
N THR A 212 69.40 -16.38 4.63
CA THR A 212 70.82 -16.63 4.79
C THR A 212 70.99 -17.67 5.91
N THR A 213 71.37 -18.87 5.53
CA THR A 213 71.71 -19.96 6.46
C THR A 213 73.07 -19.70 7.08
N GLU A 214 73.21 -18.59 7.81
CA GLU A 214 74.34 -18.37 8.71
C GLU A 214 73.80 -18.05 10.11
N ASP A 215 74.11 -18.98 11.02
CA ASP A 215 73.84 -19.00 12.45
C ASP A 215 72.39 -19.26 12.91
N SER A 216 72.10 -20.56 13.05
CA SER A 216 71.24 -21.08 14.11
C SER A 216 71.97 -21.05 15.46
N PRO A 217 71.52 -20.26 16.45
CA PRO A 217 71.67 -20.64 17.85
C PRO A 217 70.40 -21.33 18.34
N GLU A 218 70.62 -22.58 18.71
CA GLU A 218 69.80 -23.37 19.61
C GLU A 218 69.29 -22.56 20.82
N GLN A 219 68.04 -22.83 21.23
CA GLN A 219 67.41 -22.54 22.54
C GLN A 219 66.68 -21.20 22.74
N ALA A 220 65.35 -21.26 22.64
CA ALA A 220 64.46 -20.67 23.64
C ALA A 220 63.16 -21.48 23.72
N LYS A 221 63.07 -22.33 24.74
CA LYS A 221 61.86 -23.03 25.14
C LYS A 221 60.95 -22.00 25.84
N ALA A 222 59.99 -21.43 25.13
CA ALA A 222 58.99 -20.56 25.72
C ALA A 222 57.84 -21.40 26.30
N GLU A 223 57.60 -21.20 27.60
CA GLU A 223 56.52 -21.82 28.36
C GLU A 223 55.14 -21.35 27.89
N VAL A 224 54.23 -22.31 27.73
CA VAL A 224 52.78 -22.08 27.57
C VAL A 224 52.24 -21.48 28.87
N PRO A 225 51.62 -20.28 28.88
CA PRO A 225 50.93 -19.79 30.06
C PRO A 225 49.60 -20.55 30.23
N SER A 226 49.38 -20.99 31.47
CA SER A 226 48.21 -21.71 31.94
C SER A 226 46.89 -20.97 31.75
N THR A 227 45.86 -21.77 31.47
CA THR A 227 44.43 -21.51 31.24
C THR A 227 43.62 -20.89 32.39
N ASP A 228 44.15 -19.90 33.12
CA ASP A 228 43.42 -19.24 34.22
C ASP A 228 43.13 -17.74 34.02
N ALA A 229 43.61 -17.13 32.93
CA ALA A 229 43.27 -15.74 32.58
C ALA A 229 41.96 -15.62 31.77
N PHE A 230 41.66 -16.61 30.90
CA PHE A 230 40.48 -16.59 30.02
C PHE A 230 39.17 -16.90 30.76
N LYS A 231 39.25 -17.55 31.93
CA LYS A 231 38.07 -17.86 32.76
C LYS A 231 37.53 -16.68 33.55
N ARG A 232 38.34 -15.65 33.80
CA ARG A 232 37.93 -14.48 34.61
C ARG A 232 37.15 -13.44 33.81
N ILE A 233 37.37 -13.36 32.49
CA ILE A 233 36.68 -12.40 31.62
C ILE A 233 35.24 -12.87 31.29
N VAL A 234 35.04 -14.18 31.18
CA VAL A 234 33.72 -14.76 30.86
C VAL A 234 32.73 -14.68 32.05
N GLU A 235 33.22 -14.70 33.29
CA GLU A 235 32.37 -14.58 34.49
C GLU A 235 31.98 -13.14 34.84
N GLU A 236 32.69 -12.12 34.32
CA GLU A 236 32.42 -10.71 34.63
C GLU A 236 31.40 -10.08 33.66
N VAL A 237 31.26 -10.62 32.44
CA VAL A 237 30.25 -10.19 31.44
C VAL A 237 28.86 -10.80 31.73
N ALA A 238 28.80 -11.99 32.34
CA ALA A 238 27.54 -12.66 32.68
C ALA A 238 26.76 -11.99 33.84
N LYS A 239 27.34 -10.97 34.49
CA LYS A 239 26.74 -10.24 35.63
C LYS A 239 26.12 -8.89 35.24
N SER A 240 26.17 -8.51 33.95
CA SER A 240 25.70 -7.21 33.46
C SER A 240 24.37 -7.25 32.68
N ILE A 241 23.70 -8.40 32.55
CA ILE A 241 22.46 -8.54 31.76
C ILE A 241 21.29 -9.01 32.65
N LYS A 242 21.05 -8.33 33.77
CA LYS A 242 19.86 -8.61 34.58
C LYS A 242 19.42 -7.42 35.43
N GLU A 243 19.08 -6.32 34.79
CA GLU A 243 18.27 -5.26 35.40
C GLU A 243 17.76 -4.28 34.32
N SER A 244 16.63 -4.61 33.70
CA SER A 244 15.68 -3.62 33.18
C SER A 244 14.38 -4.32 32.79
N SER A 245 13.46 -4.42 33.75
CA SER A 245 12.10 -4.88 33.53
C SER A 245 11.20 -4.14 34.51
N SER A 246 10.46 -3.15 33.99
CA SER A 246 9.24 -2.64 34.59
C SER A 246 8.46 -1.78 33.59
N GLU A 247 7.35 -2.32 33.07
CA GLU A 247 6.10 -1.58 32.79
C GLU A 247 5.41 -1.24 34.14
N PRO A 248 4.48 -0.26 34.26
CA PRO A 248 3.32 0.04 33.38
C PRO A 248 3.20 1.58 33.09
N GLU A 249 2.21 2.19 32.44
CA GLU A 249 0.75 2.12 32.57
C GLU A 249 0.06 2.98 31.49
N ARG A 250 -1.10 2.52 31.03
CA ARG A 250 -2.00 3.11 30.02
C ARG A 250 -2.86 4.22 30.66
N VAL A 251 -2.95 5.37 30.01
CA VAL A 251 -3.94 6.41 30.32
C VAL A 251 -4.74 6.74 29.06
N GLU A 252 -5.97 6.25 29.03
CA GLU A 252 -7.03 6.73 28.14
C GLU A 252 -7.67 7.97 28.74
N ALA A 253 -7.90 9.00 27.91
CA ALA A 253 -8.91 10.02 28.19
C ALA A 253 -9.56 10.48 26.88
N ASN A 254 -10.88 10.33 26.87
CA ASN A 254 -11.84 10.62 25.81
C ASN A 254 -11.77 12.04 25.26
N VAL A 255 -11.92 12.15 23.94
CA VAL A 255 -12.40 13.35 23.23
C VAL A 255 -13.83 13.07 22.79
N PRO A 256 -14.85 13.90 23.15
CA PRO A 256 -16.18 13.76 22.59
C PRO A 256 -16.23 14.53 21.26
N GLU A 257 -16.37 13.79 20.17
CA GLU A 257 -16.67 14.35 18.86
C GLU A 257 -18.18 14.24 18.64
N GLU A 258 -18.86 15.37 18.57
CA GLU A 258 -20.26 15.46 18.17
C GLU A 258 -20.32 16.37 16.95
N LYS A 259 -20.30 15.76 15.78
CA LYS A 259 -20.73 16.37 14.52
C LYS A 259 -21.73 15.43 13.87
N GLU A 260 -23.00 15.82 13.93
CA GLU A 260 -24.03 15.30 13.03
C GLU A 260 -23.63 15.66 11.60
N ALA A 261 -23.09 14.69 10.86
CA ALA A 261 -22.92 14.77 9.42
C ALA A 261 -24.11 14.07 8.74
N LEU A 262 -24.59 14.67 7.65
CA LEU A 262 -25.53 14.05 6.72
C LEU A 262 -25.10 12.61 6.43
N VAL A 263 -26.06 11.68 6.49
CA VAL A 263 -25.86 10.28 6.08
C VAL A 263 -25.59 10.25 4.57
N LEU A 264 -24.32 10.38 4.20
CA LEU A 264 -23.79 9.85 2.96
C LEU A 264 -23.75 8.33 3.13
N GLU A 265 -24.23 7.57 2.14
CA GLU A 265 -23.90 6.14 2.08
C GLU A 265 -22.39 5.99 2.27
N GLU A 266 -21.96 5.22 3.28
CA GLU A 266 -20.54 4.95 3.50
C GLU A 266 -20.05 4.14 2.30
N ILE A 267 -19.43 4.84 1.34
CA ILE A 267 -18.71 4.19 0.25
C ILE A 267 -17.44 3.62 0.86
N HIS A 268 -17.35 2.30 0.87
CA HIS A 268 -16.14 1.62 1.29
C HIS A 268 -15.23 1.41 0.08
N ILE A 269 -13.94 1.65 0.27
CA ILE A 269 -12.93 1.49 -0.77
C ILE A 269 -12.03 0.31 -0.38
N SER A 270 -11.57 -0.47 -1.35
CA SER A 270 -10.60 -1.55 -1.11
C SER A 270 -9.29 -0.99 -0.55
N PRO A 271 -8.49 -1.75 0.22
CA PRO A 271 -7.19 -1.32 0.76
C PRO A 271 -6.16 -0.79 -0.25
N ASN A 272 -6.22 -1.19 -1.51
CA ASN A 272 -5.38 -0.66 -2.59
C ASN A 272 -6.16 0.19 -3.60
N ALA A 273 -7.34 0.73 -3.23
CA ALA A 273 -8.22 1.58 -4.05
C ALA A 273 -8.48 1.06 -5.49
N ILE A 274 -8.53 -0.26 -5.64
CA ILE A 274 -8.81 -0.98 -6.88
C ILE A 274 -10.32 -1.04 -7.17
N PHE A 275 -11.13 -1.19 -6.13
CA PHE A 275 -12.58 -1.25 -6.24
C PHE A 275 -13.26 -0.55 -5.06
N ARG A 276 -14.52 -0.19 -5.25
CA ARG A 276 -15.40 0.27 -4.16
C ARG A 276 -16.56 -0.68 -3.98
N TYR A 277 -17.18 -0.60 -2.80
CA TYR A 277 -18.45 -1.24 -2.56
C TYR A 277 -19.36 -0.39 -1.68
N GLY A 278 -20.65 -0.50 -1.95
CA GLY A 278 -21.72 0.11 -1.17
C GLY A 278 -22.68 -0.98 -0.68
N GLN A 279 -23.25 -0.78 0.50
CA GLN A 279 -24.30 -1.63 1.01
C GLN A 279 -25.66 -1.09 0.57
N ASP A 280 -26.28 -1.72 -0.43
CA ASP A 280 -27.59 -1.32 -0.95
C ASP A 280 -28.74 -1.73 -0.02
N ASP A 281 -28.54 -2.85 0.69
CA ASP A 281 -29.51 -3.43 1.63
C ASP A 281 -28.77 -4.25 2.69
N TRP A 282 -29.46 -4.71 3.74
CA TRP A 282 -28.88 -5.43 4.88
C TRP A 282 -28.05 -6.67 4.50
N ASN A 283 -28.33 -7.29 3.34
CA ASN A 283 -27.56 -8.39 2.78
C ASN A 283 -27.17 -8.20 1.31
N THR A 284 -27.37 -7.01 0.74
CA THR A 284 -27.08 -6.74 -0.68
C THR A 284 -26.04 -5.64 -0.80
N PHE A 285 -25.04 -5.88 -1.62
CA PHE A 285 -23.91 -4.98 -1.84
C PHE A 285 -23.70 -4.78 -3.34
N THR A 286 -23.37 -3.56 -3.74
CA THR A 286 -22.87 -3.27 -5.08
C THR A 286 -21.36 -3.11 -5.03
N PHE A 287 -20.65 -3.78 -5.93
CA PHE A 287 -19.20 -3.74 -6.09
C PHE A 287 -18.88 -3.16 -7.47
N ASP A 288 -18.04 -2.12 -7.51
CA ASP A 288 -17.59 -1.47 -8.75
C ASP A 288 -16.06 -1.48 -8.83
N VAL A 289 -15.51 -1.98 -9.93
CA VAL A 289 -14.10 -1.81 -10.27
C VAL A 289 -13.83 -0.34 -10.60
N LEU A 290 -12.81 0.26 -9.99
CA LEU A 290 -12.44 1.67 -10.20
C LEU A 290 -11.36 1.87 -11.27
N SER A 291 -10.58 0.83 -11.58
CA SER A 291 -9.57 0.88 -12.63
C SER A 291 -10.16 0.56 -14.00
N VAL A 292 -10.08 1.50 -14.96
CA VAL A 292 -10.73 1.35 -16.28
C VAL A 292 -9.86 1.92 -17.40
N LEU A 293 -8.66 1.37 -17.63
CA LEU A 293 -7.87 1.80 -18.80
C LEU A 293 -7.38 0.70 -19.73
N ASP A 294 -7.51 -0.58 -19.37
CA ASP A 294 -7.25 -1.62 -20.34
C ASP A 294 -8.56 -2.28 -20.77
N THR A 295 -8.98 -1.99 -22.00
CA THR A 295 -10.12 -2.68 -22.63
C THR A 295 -9.92 -4.19 -22.74
N SER A 296 -8.69 -4.69 -22.51
CA SER A 296 -8.34 -6.11 -22.45
C SER A 296 -8.26 -6.68 -21.02
N MET A 297 -8.57 -5.88 -19.98
CA MET A 297 -8.54 -6.34 -18.60
C MET A 297 -9.67 -7.33 -18.32
N VAL A 298 -9.33 -8.44 -17.70
CA VAL A 298 -10.28 -9.48 -17.28
C VAL A 298 -10.47 -9.41 -15.77
N TYR A 299 -11.73 -9.29 -15.34
CA TYR A 299 -12.11 -9.28 -13.93
C TYR A 299 -12.72 -10.62 -13.54
N VAL A 300 -12.36 -11.11 -12.36
CA VAL A 300 -13.02 -12.23 -11.70
C VAL A 300 -13.27 -11.87 -10.25
N TRP A 301 -14.54 -11.82 -9.88
CA TRP A 301 -15.01 -11.68 -8.50
C TRP A 301 -15.25 -13.05 -7.90
N ASP A 302 -14.82 -13.24 -6.66
CA ASP A 302 -15.28 -14.29 -5.74
C ASP A 302 -15.84 -13.60 -4.50
N PHE A 303 -17.13 -13.78 -4.22
CA PHE A 303 -17.80 -13.13 -3.10
C PHE A 303 -17.63 -13.87 -1.76
N GLY A 304 -16.89 -14.98 -1.74
CA GLY A 304 -16.61 -15.77 -0.53
C GLY A 304 -17.77 -16.67 -0.09
N ASP A 305 -18.86 -16.73 -0.84
CA ASP A 305 -20.01 -17.62 -0.64
C ASP A 305 -20.15 -18.69 -1.75
N GLY A 306 -19.15 -18.77 -2.63
CA GLY A 306 -19.13 -19.68 -3.79
C GLY A 306 -19.74 -19.11 -5.06
N VAL A 307 -20.24 -17.87 -5.03
CA VAL A 307 -20.71 -17.14 -6.23
C VAL A 307 -19.56 -16.31 -6.80
N THR A 308 -19.46 -16.30 -8.13
CA THR A 308 -18.45 -15.53 -8.87
C THR A 308 -19.07 -14.67 -9.96
N SER A 309 -18.35 -13.65 -10.43
CA SER A 309 -18.77 -12.77 -11.52
C SER A 309 -17.57 -12.26 -12.32
N SER A 310 -17.78 -11.83 -13.56
CA SER A 310 -16.74 -11.22 -14.40
C SER A 310 -17.12 -9.84 -14.93
N LYS A 311 -18.13 -9.20 -14.33
CA LYS A 311 -18.55 -7.84 -14.70
C LYS A 311 -17.76 -6.81 -13.90
N SER A 312 -17.58 -5.63 -14.48
CA SER A 312 -16.96 -4.49 -13.81
C SER A 312 -17.81 -3.90 -12.68
N SER A 313 -19.13 -4.06 -12.75
CA SER A 313 -20.07 -3.69 -11.69
C SER A 313 -21.02 -4.87 -11.41
N VAL A 314 -21.16 -5.21 -10.13
CA VAL A 314 -21.94 -6.37 -9.67
C VAL A 314 -22.71 -6.02 -8.40
N GLN A 315 -24.04 -6.16 -8.47
CA GLN A 315 -24.86 -6.27 -7.28
C GLN A 315 -24.92 -7.74 -6.84
N HIS A 316 -24.59 -8.02 -5.58
CA HIS A 316 -24.56 -9.35 -4.99
C HIS A 316 -25.34 -9.39 -3.67
N THR A 317 -26.16 -10.44 -3.49
CA THR A 317 -27.01 -10.64 -2.31
C THR A 317 -26.60 -11.90 -1.58
N TYR A 318 -26.22 -11.77 -0.30
CA TYR A 318 -25.82 -12.88 0.55
C TYR A 318 -27.03 -13.57 1.19
N ASN A 319 -27.08 -14.90 1.09
CA ASN A 319 -28.19 -15.69 1.65
C ASN A 319 -28.09 -15.91 3.16
N SER A 320 -26.93 -15.69 3.75
CA SER A 320 -26.67 -15.94 5.18
C SER A 320 -25.89 -14.77 5.79
N SER A 321 -26.12 -14.52 7.07
CA SER A 321 -25.30 -13.57 7.84
C SER A 321 -23.91 -14.12 8.08
N GLY A 322 -22.91 -13.25 8.16
CA GLY A 322 -21.52 -13.64 8.39
C GLY A 322 -20.55 -12.62 7.83
N ALA A 323 -19.26 -12.89 8.06
CA ALA A 323 -18.18 -12.18 7.37
C ALA A 323 -17.85 -12.94 6.08
N TYR A 324 -17.75 -12.22 4.97
CA TYR A 324 -17.40 -12.78 3.67
C TYR A 324 -16.16 -12.07 3.13
N THR A 325 -15.16 -12.86 2.73
CA THR A 325 -13.97 -12.34 2.06
C THR A 325 -14.26 -12.23 0.57
N VAL A 326 -14.45 -11.00 0.10
CA VAL A 326 -14.63 -10.69 -1.32
C VAL A 326 -13.26 -10.51 -1.94
N THR A 327 -13.00 -11.25 -3.01
CA THR A 327 -11.75 -11.21 -3.77
C THR A 327 -12.03 -10.72 -5.19
N LEU A 328 -11.31 -9.69 -5.62
CA LEU A 328 -11.22 -9.29 -7.01
C LEU A 328 -9.87 -9.73 -7.56
N THR A 329 -9.90 -10.57 -8.58
CA THR A 329 -8.75 -10.91 -9.41
C THR A 329 -8.84 -10.15 -10.72
N MET A 330 -7.78 -9.43 -11.05
CA MET A 330 -7.65 -8.72 -12.32
C MET A 330 -6.45 -9.26 -13.09
N THR A 331 -6.64 -9.50 -14.38
CA THR A 331 -5.56 -9.88 -15.30
C THR A 331 -5.46 -8.83 -16.39
N ASP A 332 -4.28 -8.25 -16.57
CA ASP A 332 -4.02 -7.27 -17.64
C ASP A 332 -3.79 -7.93 -19.01
N GLY A 333 -3.63 -7.13 -20.06
CA GLY A 333 -3.34 -7.63 -21.40
C GLY A 333 -1.99 -8.36 -21.56
N ALA A 334 -1.07 -8.21 -20.61
CA ALA A 334 0.21 -8.93 -20.56
C ALA A 334 0.11 -10.28 -19.81
N GLY A 335 -1.03 -10.57 -19.18
CA GLY A 335 -1.26 -11.77 -18.40
C GLY A 335 -0.79 -11.67 -16.94
N ILE A 336 -0.41 -10.48 -16.48
CA ILE A 336 -0.05 -10.26 -15.07
C ILE A 336 -1.33 -10.24 -14.24
N VAL A 337 -1.31 -10.98 -13.14
CA VAL A 337 -2.45 -11.14 -12.25
C VAL A 337 -2.24 -10.33 -10.99
N SER A 338 -3.22 -9.49 -10.65
CA SER A 338 -3.30 -8.80 -9.36
C SER A 338 -4.57 -9.23 -8.64
N ASN A 339 -4.46 -9.51 -7.35
CA ASN A 339 -5.58 -9.85 -6.49
C ASN A 339 -5.73 -8.80 -5.40
N GLU A 340 -6.97 -8.46 -5.09
CA GLU A 340 -7.34 -7.59 -3.98
C GLU A 340 -8.47 -8.25 -3.18
N THR A 341 -8.41 -8.13 -1.85
CA THR A 341 -9.42 -8.70 -0.96
C THR A 341 -9.95 -7.69 0.02
N THR A 342 -11.25 -7.75 0.31
CA THR A 342 -11.86 -7.05 1.44
C THR A 342 -12.82 -7.97 2.19
N THR A 343 -13.14 -7.64 3.44
CA THR A 343 -14.14 -8.37 4.21
C THR A 343 -15.40 -7.53 4.35
N VAL A 344 -16.53 -8.05 3.87
CA VAL A 344 -17.85 -7.46 4.10
C VAL A 344 -18.57 -8.21 5.21
N PHE A 345 -19.38 -7.49 5.99
CA PHE A 345 -20.12 -8.08 7.11
C PHE A 345 -21.63 -7.99 6.86
N VAL A 346 -22.27 -9.16 6.79
CA VAL A 346 -23.73 -9.27 6.68
C VAL A 346 -24.32 -9.49 8.09
N PRO A 347 -25.04 -8.51 8.66
CA PRO A 347 -25.57 -8.61 10.02
C PRO A 347 -26.62 -9.74 10.15
N PHE A 348 -26.56 -10.47 11.26
CA PHE A 348 -27.61 -11.43 11.62
C PHE A 348 -28.90 -10.73 12.07
N PHE A 349 -28.78 -9.71 12.92
CA PHE A 349 -29.91 -8.97 13.47
C PHE A 349 -30.28 -7.80 12.56
N HIS A 350 -31.13 -8.08 11.55
CA HIS A 350 -31.78 -7.04 10.77
C HIS A 350 -33.30 -7.27 10.77
N LEU A 351 -34.10 -6.20 10.80
CA LEU A 351 -35.56 -6.33 10.84
C LEU A 351 -36.15 -6.87 9.53
N GLU A 352 -35.39 -6.82 8.44
CA GLU A 352 -35.78 -7.40 7.15
C GLU A 352 -35.23 -8.82 6.95
N ASN A 353 -34.41 -9.31 7.88
CA ASN A 353 -33.99 -10.70 7.89
C ASN A 353 -35.19 -11.61 8.25
N THR A 354 -35.59 -12.46 7.31
CA THR A 354 -36.76 -13.34 7.46
C THR A 354 -36.67 -14.26 8.67
N ILE A 355 -35.48 -14.74 9.04
CA ILE A 355 -35.28 -15.60 10.22
C ILE A 355 -35.57 -14.81 11.50
N ILE A 356 -35.15 -13.54 11.56
CA ILE A 356 -35.42 -12.65 12.70
C ILE A 356 -36.91 -12.34 12.78
N LEU A 357 -37.56 -12.00 11.67
CA LEU A 357 -38.99 -11.74 11.63
C LEU A 357 -39.82 -12.95 12.10
N VAL A 358 -39.49 -14.16 11.63
CA VAL A 358 -40.15 -15.40 12.06
C VAL A 358 -39.90 -15.67 13.54
N SER A 359 -38.68 -15.46 14.02
CA SER A 359 -38.31 -15.65 15.43
C SER A 359 -39.03 -14.66 16.36
N LEU A 360 -39.13 -13.39 15.97
CA LEU A 360 -39.89 -12.37 16.68
C LEU A 360 -41.39 -12.69 16.67
N ALA A 361 -41.95 -13.08 15.54
CA ALA A 361 -43.35 -13.49 15.44
C ALA A 361 -43.65 -14.69 16.34
N LEU A 362 -42.78 -15.71 16.36
CA LEU A 362 -42.88 -16.86 17.27
C LEU A 362 -42.83 -16.42 18.74
N LEU A 363 -41.90 -15.53 19.10
CA LEU A 363 -41.75 -15.03 20.46
C LEU A 363 -42.99 -14.27 20.92
N VAL A 364 -43.58 -13.44 20.06
CA VAL A 364 -44.85 -12.75 20.33
C VAL A 364 -45.98 -13.76 20.55
N VAL A 365 -46.09 -14.80 19.71
CA VAL A 365 -47.09 -15.86 19.88
C VAL A 365 -46.90 -16.60 21.20
N LEU A 366 -45.67 -16.98 21.54
CA LEU A 366 -45.35 -17.65 22.81
C LEU A 366 -45.67 -16.77 24.02
N LEU A 367 -45.40 -15.46 23.93
CA LEU A 367 -45.70 -14.50 24.99
C LEU A 367 -47.21 -14.34 25.19
N LEU A 368 -47.99 -14.26 24.09
CA LEU A 368 -49.46 -14.23 24.16
C LEU A 368 -50.04 -15.52 24.74
N VAL A 369 -49.51 -16.69 24.36
CA VAL A 369 -49.90 -17.99 24.93
C VAL A 369 -49.57 -18.05 26.43
N GLY A 370 -48.38 -17.59 26.82
CA GLY A 370 -47.94 -17.55 28.21
C GLY A 370 -48.83 -16.64 29.07
N ILE A 371 -49.14 -15.44 28.60
CA ILE A 371 -50.08 -14.52 29.26
C ILE A 371 -51.46 -15.18 29.39
N GLY A 372 -51.96 -15.79 28.31
CA GLY A 372 -53.24 -16.50 28.32
C GLY A 372 -53.30 -17.61 29.39
N PHE A 373 -52.22 -18.39 29.52
CA PHE A 373 -52.11 -19.45 30.52
C PHE A 373 -52.07 -18.90 31.96
N PHE A 374 -51.32 -17.81 32.18
CA PHE A 374 -51.27 -17.12 33.49
C PHE A 374 -52.63 -16.55 33.90
N VAL A 375 -53.36 -15.92 32.97
CA VAL A 375 -54.71 -15.39 33.21
C VAL A 375 -55.68 -16.54 33.54
N ALA A 376 -55.59 -17.67 32.84
CA ALA A 376 -56.43 -18.83 33.09
C ALA A 376 -56.16 -19.47 34.48
N LEU A 377 -54.89 -19.60 34.87
CA LEU A 377 -54.49 -20.10 36.20
C LEU A 377 -54.91 -19.15 37.32
N GLY A 378 -54.83 -17.84 37.11
CA GLY A 378 -55.28 -16.83 38.07
C GLY A 378 -56.79 -16.90 38.35
N LYS A 379 -57.61 -17.24 37.33
CA LYS A 379 -59.05 -17.46 37.52
C LYS A 379 -59.35 -18.74 38.32
N LYS A 380 -58.55 -19.80 38.17
CA LYS A 380 -58.77 -21.09 38.84
C LYS A 380 -58.42 -21.09 40.34
N LYS A 381 -57.62 -20.12 40.82
CA LYS A 381 -57.30 -19.92 42.24
C LYS A 381 -58.32 -19.05 43.01
N ARG A 382 -59.28 -18.42 42.31
CA ARG A 382 -60.33 -17.57 42.91
C ARG A 382 -61.71 -18.24 43.02
N GLN A 383 -61.81 -19.50 42.60
CA GLN A 383 -62.89 -20.42 42.96
C GLN A 383 -62.35 -21.38 44.03
#